data_AF-A0A382A2D2-F1
#
_entry.id   AF-A0A382A2D2-F1
#
_cell.length_a   1.000
_cell.length_b   1.000
_cell.length_c   1.000
_cell.angle_alpha   90.00
_cell.angle_beta   90.00
_cell.angle_gamma   90.00
#
_symmetry.space_group_name_H-M   'P 1'
#
loop_
_entity.id
_entity.type
_entity.pdbx_description
1 polymer ?
#
loop_
_entity_poly.entity_id
_entity_poly.type
_entity_poly.pdbx_seq_one_letter_code
_entity_poly.pdbx_strand_id
1 'polypeptide(L)'
;MNERPVLIAGAGPVGLSAAAHLINRGIPVTIFEAEPKLPENLRASTFHPPTLDMLAPFGASQGLIEQGLIAPKFQFRDRHEGCLAEFDF
;
A
#
# COMPACT_ATOMS: atom_id res chain seq x y z
N MET A 1 -7.75 17.68 -27.97
CA MET A 1 -8.65 16.51 -27.83
C MET A 1 -9.32 16.61 -26.46
N ASN A 2 -10.63 16.37 -26.36
CA ASN A 2 -11.31 16.22 -25.06
C ASN A 2 -10.89 14.87 -24.47
N GLU A 3 -9.76 14.83 -23.78
CA GLU A 3 -9.37 13.64 -23.01
C GLU A 3 -10.23 13.59 -21.75
N ARG A 4 -11.15 12.64 -21.72
CA ARG A 4 -11.98 12.38 -20.53
C ARG A 4 -11.10 11.67 -19.49
N PRO A 5 -10.97 12.20 -18.27
CA PRO A 5 -10.16 11.57 -17.24
C PRO A 5 -10.81 10.27 -16.75
N VAL A 6 -10.00 9.36 -16.23
CA VAL A 6 -10.47 8.21 -15.43
C VAL A 6 -10.97 8.74 -14.09
N LEU A 7 -12.18 8.37 -13.72
CA LEU A 7 -12.77 8.75 -12.43
C LEU A 7 -12.53 7.61 -11.42
N ILE A 8 -11.94 7.95 -10.27
CA ILE A 8 -11.66 7.01 -9.18
C ILE A 8 -12.51 7.41 -7.98
N ALA A 9 -13.34 6.50 -7.48
CA ALA A 9 -14.11 6.69 -6.26
C ALA A 9 -13.37 6.06 -5.07
N GLY A 10 -12.76 6.90 -4.24
CA GLY A 10 -12.01 6.56 -3.03
C GLY A 10 -10.53 6.94 -3.11
N ALA A 11 -10.05 7.71 -2.13
CA ALA A 11 -8.65 8.08 -1.93
C ALA A 11 -7.96 7.19 -0.87
N GLY A 12 -8.42 5.95 -0.73
CA GLY A 12 -7.71 4.93 0.05
C GLY A 12 -6.45 4.41 -0.67
N PRO A 13 -5.67 3.51 -0.02
CA PRO A 13 -4.43 2.99 -0.58
C PRO A 13 -4.56 2.47 -2.03
N VAL A 14 -5.61 1.69 -2.30
CA VAL A 14 -5.87 1.14 -3.64
C VAL A 14 -6.14 2.24 -4.67
N GLY A 15 -6.99 3.21 -4.35
CA GLY A 15 -7.34 4.31 -5.26
C GLY A 15 -6.15 5.21 -5.58
N LEU A 16 -5.35 5.52 -4.56
CA LEU A 16 -4.12 6.31 -4.73
C LEU A 16 -3.04 5.56 -5.52
N SER A 17 -2.85 4.26 -5.27
CA SER A 17 -1.93 3.44 -6.06
C SER A 17 -2.36 3.34 -7.53
N ALA A 18 -3.66 3.14 -7.79
CA ALA A 18 -4.21 3.12 -9.14
C ALA A 18 -3.99 4.47 -9.86
N ALA A 19 -4.28 5.58 -9.18
CA ALA A 19 -4.05 6.92 -9.70
C ALA A 19 -2.57 7.14 -10.06
N ALA A 20 -1.64 6.78 -9.18
CA ALA A 20 -0.20 6.90 -9.42
C ALA A 20 0.23 6.12 -10.67
N HIS A 21 -0.23 4.88 -10.84
CA HIS A 21 0.09 4.07 -12.02
C HIS A 21 -0.51 4.61 -13.33
N LEU A 22 -1.70 5.21 -13.28
CA LEU A 22 -2.35 5.82 -14.45
C LEU A 22 -1.65 7.13 -14.85
N ILE A 23 -1.37 7.99 -13.87
CA ILE A 23 -0.64 9.25 -14.09
C ILE A 23 0.73 8.98 -14.68
N ASN A 24 1.46 7.98 -14.17
CA ASN A 24 2.77 7.59 -14.69
C ASN A 24 2.73 7.09 -16.15
N ARG A 25 1.55 6.76 -16.68
CA ARG A 25 1.32 6.38 -18.08
C ARG A 25 0.73 7.52 -18.92
N GLY A 26 0.67 8.74 -18.38
CA GLY A 26 0.09 9.89 -19.05
C GLY A 26 -1.43 9.89 -19.12
N ILE A 27 -2.12 9.05 -18.34
CA ILE A 27 -3.57 8.97 -18.33
C ILE A 27 -4.11 9.95 -17.29
N PRO A 28 -4.93 10.95 -17.67
CA PRO A 28 -5.50 11.90 -16.73
C PRO A 28 -6.50 11.22 -15.79
N VAL A 29 -6.47 11.58 -14.50
CA VAL A 29 -7.34 11.01 -13.46
C VAL A 29 -8.01 12.09 -12.63
N THR A 30 -9.19 11.78 -12.08
CA THR A 30 -9.87 12.58 -11.05
C THR A 30 -10.32 11.64 -9.94
N ILE A 31 -9.94 11.95 -8.70
CA ILE A 31 -10.24 11.14 -7.51
C ILE A 31 -11.33 11.84 -6.71
N PHE A 32 -12.34 11.09 -6.28
CA PHE A 32 -13.40 11.54 -5.37
C PHE A 32 -13.28 10.80 -4.06
N GLU A 33 -13.19 11.53 -2.95
CA GLU A 33 -13.20 10.96 -1.60
C GLU A 33 -14.41 11.53 -0.85
N ALA A 34 -15.11 10.66 -0.12
CA ALA A 34 -16.26 11.05 0.69
C ALA A 34 -15.82 11.74 1.98
N GLU A 35 -14.68 11.31 2.54
CA GLU A 35 -14.13 11.89 3.75
C GLU A 35 -13.42 13.23 3.50
N PRO A 36 -13.56 14.21 4.40
CA PRO A 36 -12.91 15.52 4.24
C PRO A 36 -11.38 15.47 4.44
N LYS A 37 -10.86 14.37 5.02
CA LYS A 37 -9.45 14.14 5.33
C LYS A 37 -9.12 12.66 5.24
N LEU A 38 -7.85 12.34 5.04
CA LEU A 38 -7.39 10.96 5.11
C LEU A 38 -7.56 10.42 6.54
N PRO A 39 -8.07 9.18 6.68
CA PRO A 39 -8.20 8.56 7.99
C PRO A 39 -6.82 8.26 8.59
N GLU A 40 -6.62 8.62 9.86
CA GLU A 40 -5.38 8.34 10.61
C GLU A 40 -5.40 6.97 11.28
N ASN A 41 -6.53 6.25 11.24
CA ASN A 41 -6.63 4.93 11.84
C ASN A 41 -5.99 3.85 10.95
N LEU A 42 -4.99 3.16 11.49
CA LEU A 42 -4.35 2.03 10.83
C LEU A 42 -5.34 0.86 10.70
N ARG A 43 -5.65 0.46 9.46
CA ARG A 43 -6.50 -0.71 9.15
C ARG A 43 -5.72 -1.89 8.58
N ALA A 44 -4.63 -1.61 7.87
CA ALA A 44 -3.66 -2.58 7.37
C ALA A 44 -2.29 -2.27 7.99
N SER A 45 -1.50 -3.32 8.26
CA SER A 45 -0.23 -3.19 8.99
C SER A 45 0.99 -3.65 8.22
N THR A 46 0.83 -4.42 7.14
CA THR A 46 1.95 -5.12 6.49
C THR A 46 2.05 -4.72 5.02
N PHE A 47 3.26 -4.31 4.63
CA PHE A 47 3.67 -4.16 3.23
C PHE A 47 4.63 -5.30 2.90
N HIS A 48 4.28 -6.14 1.93
CA HIS A 48 5.18 -7.20 1.47
C HIS A 48 6.19 -6.64 0.46
N PRO A 49 7.37 -7.28 0.29
CA PRO A 49 8.38 -6.83 -0.67
C PRO A 49 7.84 -6.54 -2.08
N PRO A 50 6.98 -7.37 -2.70
CA PRO A 50 6.43 -7.06 -4.03
C PRO A 50 5.56 -5.79 -4.06
N THR A 51 4.89 -5.46 -2.95
CA THR A 51 4.14 -4.20 -2.83
C THR A 51 5.08 -3.01 -2.71
N LEU A 52 6.19 -3.15 -1.98
CA LEU A 52 7.23 -2.13 -1.92
C LEU A 52 7.89 -1.94 -3.29
N ASP A 53 8.15 -3.00 -4.05
CA ASP A 53 8.68 -2.90 -5.42
C ASP A 53 7.69 -2.18 -6.36
N MET A 54 6.40 -2.51 -6.26
CA MET A 54 5.33 -1.85 -7.02
C MET A 54 5.26 -0.34 -6.74
N LEU A 55 5.50 0.06 -5.48
CA LEU A 55 5.42 1.46 -5.05
C LEU A 55 6.73 2.25 -5.24
N ALA A 56 7.84 1.55 -5.50
CA ALA A 56 9.16 2.17 -5.59
C ALA A 56 9.28 3.25 -6.68
N PRO A 57 8.70 3.09 -7.89
CA PRO A 57 8.73 4.15 -8.91
C PRO A 57 8.06 5.46 -8.50
N PHE A 58 7.23 5.44 -7.45
CA PHE A 58 6.52 6.61 -6.94
C PHE A 58 7.17 7.21 -5.68
N GLY A 59 8.34 6.70 -5.28
CA GLY A 59 9.08 7.19 -4.11
C GLY A 59 8.44 6.86 -2.76
N ALA A 60 7.41 6.01 -2.71
CA ALA A 60 6.69 5.73 -1.47
C ALA A 60 7.40 4.68 -0.59
N SER A 61 8.14 3.75 -1.19
CA SER A 61 8.67 2.56 -0.49
C SER A 61 9.67 2.90 0.61
N GLN A 62 10.59 3.82 0.36
CA GLN A 62 11.62 4.19 1.34
C GLN A 62 11.00 4.78 2.62
N GLY A 63 10.04 5.70 2.47
CA GLY A 63 9.34 6.28 3.61
C GLY A 63 8.52 5.25 4.40
N LEU A 64 7.94 4.26 3.72
CA LEU A 64 7.23 3.15 4.38
C LEU A 64 8.18 2.24 5.17
N ILE A 65 9.38 1.96 4.62
CA ILE A 65 10.39 1.15 5.31
C ILE A 65 10.92 1.88 6.55
N GLU A 66 11.20 3.18 6.44
CA GLU A 66 11.71 4.00 7.54
C GLU A 66 10.71 4.13 8.71
N GLN A 67 9.41 4.15 8.40
CA GLN A 67 8.35 4.21 9.41
C GLN A 67 7.94 2.82 9.94
N GLY A 68 8.26 1.76 9.18
CA GLY A 68 7.81 0.40 9.45
C GLY A 68 8.71 -0.37 10.42
N LEU A 69 8.23 -1.54 10.84
CA LEU A 69 9.03 -2.55 11.52
C LEU A 69 9.39 -3.66 10.54
N ILE A 70 10.69 -3.87 10.32
CA ILE A 70 11.17 -4.99 9.50
C ILE A 70 10.97 -6.28 10.30
N ALA A 71 10.13 -7.17 9.77
CA ALA A 71 9.86 -8.49 10.33
C ALA A 71 10.58 -9.56 9.49
N PRO A 72 11.84 -9.91 9.80
CA PRO A 72 12.62 -10.86 9.00
C PRO A 72 12.17 -12.32 9.16
N LYS A 73 11.24 -12.57 10.09
CA LYS A 73 10.78 -13.91 10.46
C LYS A 73 9.28 -13.92 10.59
N PHE A 74 8.65 -14.95 10.02
CA PHE A 74 7.24 -15.24 10.19
C PHE A 74 7.07 -16.55 10.97
N GLN A 75 6.15 -16.59 11.93
CA GLN A 75 5.99 -17.73 12.82
C GLN A 75 4.53 -18.18 12.92
N PHE A 76 4.31 -19.50 12.90
CA PHE A 76 3.10 -20.09 13.46
C PHE A 76 3.36 -20.48 14.90
N ARG A 77 2.52 -19.99 15.82
CA ARG A 77 2.68 -20.22 17.26
C ARG A 77 1.43 -20.83 17.86
N ASP A 78 1.61 -21.85 18.67
CA ASP A 78 0.59 -22.36 19.59
C ASP A 78 0.70 -21.68 20.95
N ARG A 79 -0.40 -21.64 21.70
CA ARG A 79 -0.47 -21.02 23.02
C ARG A 79 0.31 -21.79 24.09
N HIS A 80 0.34 -23.11 24.00
CA HIS A 80 0.97 -24.01 24.96
C HIS A 80 2.34 -24.49 24.49
N GLU A 81 2.47 -24.86 23.22
CA GLU A 81 3.68 -25.45 22.65
C GLU A 81 4.67 -24.42 22.12
N GLY A 82 4.26 -23.15 21.97
CA GLY A 82 5.12 -22.07 21.52
C GLY A 82 5.30 -22.05 20.00
N CYS A 83 6.53 -21.85 19.51
CA CYS A 83 6.79 -21.72 18.07
C CYS A 83 6.72 -23.10 17.38
N LEU A 84 5.72 -23.29 16.54
CA LEU A 84 5.53 -24.54 15.78
C LEU A 84 6.31 -24.54 14.47
N ALA A 85 6.43 -23.37 13.83
CA ALA A 85 7.20 -23.18 12.60
C ALA A 85 7.70 -21.74 12.50
N GLU A 86 8.90 -21.56 11.98
CA GLU A 86 9.53 -20.27 11.69
C GLU A 86 10.03 -20.26 10.24
N PHE A 87 9.82 -19.16 9.54
CA PHE A 87 10.23 -18.95 8.16
C PHE A 87 11.06 -17.67 8.05
N ASP A 88 12.15 -17.74 7.30
CA ASP A 88 13.05 -16.65 6.91
C ASP A 88 12.89 -16.36 5.41
N PHE A 89 11.82 -15.64 5.06
CA PHE A 89 11.54 -15.24 3.67
C PHE A 89 12.49 -14.16 3.16
#